data_AF-A0A6H0CWA6-F1
#
_entry.id   AF-A0A6H0CWA6-F1
#
_cell.length_a   1.000
_cell.length_b   1.000
_cell.length_c   1.000
_cell.angle_alpha   90.00
_cell.angle_beta   90.00
_cell.angle_gamma   90.00
#
_symmetry.space_group_name_H-M   'P 1'
#
loop_
_entity.id
_entity.type
_entity.pdbx_description
1 polymer ?
#
loop_
_entity_poly.entity_id
_entity_poly.type
_entity_poly.pdbx_seq_one_letter_code
_entity_poly.pdbx_strand_id
1 'polypeptide(L)'
;MDRERPEIVHTARDWPAKLHVVAAGCGLRAAGCGLTTVPAALAADAPPGVRVLPVRGGPQEQRRLLLARLLHPPSEPAGLVAAALRATALDLGAPAPPSP
;
A
#
# COMPACT_ATOMS: atom_id res chain seq x y z
N MET A 1 -26.60 13.79 8.04
CA MET A 1 -25.85 13.80 6.77
C MET A 1 -25.59 12.37 6.39
N ASP A 2 -26.33 11.84 5.41
CA ASP A 2 -26.01 10.53 4.84
C ASP A 2 -24.60 10.61 4.25
N ARG A 3 -23.67 9.85 4.83
CA ARG A 3 -22.33 9.71 4.24
C ARG A 3 -22.49 8.94 2.94
N GLU A 4 -22.01 9.52 1.86
CA GLU A 4 -21.84 8.81 0.59
C GLU A 4 -21.12 7.49 0.85
N ARG A 5 -21.77 6.37 0.53
CA ARG A 5 -21.23 5.03 0.73
C ARG A 5 -20.73 4.54 -0.64
N PRO A 6 -19.44 4.24 -0.79
CA PRO A 6 -18.94 3.74 -2.06
C PRO A 6 -19.58 2.41 -2.41
N GLU A 7 -19.96 2.24 -3.67
CA GLU A 7 -20.39 0.97 -4.23
C GLU A 7 -19.16 0.11 -4.52
N ILE A 8 -19.18 -1.15 -4.08
CA ILE A 8 -18.08 -2.09 -4.27
C ILE A 8 -18.40 -2.96 -5.48
N VAL A 9 -17.85 -2.59 -6.65
CA VAL A 9 -18.03 -3.34 -7.90
C VAL A 9 -17.09 -4.54 -8.00
N HIS A 10 -15.87 -4.41 -7.45
CA HIS A 10 -14.84 -5.45 -7.52
C HIS A 10 -14.24 -5.74 -6.15
N THR A 11 -13.95 -7.01 -5.90
CA THR A 11 -13.19 -7.46 -4.73
C THR A 11 -11.99 -8.30 -5.20
N ALA A 12 -10.87 -8.18 -4.49
CA ALA A 12 -9.65 -8.94 -4.76
C ALA A 12 -9.06 -9.40 -3.43
N ARG A 13 -8.39 -10.55 -3.43
CA ARG A 13 -7.82 -11.16 -2.23
C ARG A 13 -6.43 -10.62 -1.89
N ASP A 14 -5.72 -10.13 -2.89
CA ASP A 14 -4.37 -9.58 -2.75
C ASP A 14 -4.27 -8.20 -3.41
N TRP A 15 -3.29 -7.43 -2.93
CA TRP A 15 -3.05 -6.07 -3.37
C TRP A 15 -2.62 -5.98 -4.84
N PRO A 16 -1.66 -6.80 -5.33
CA PRO A 16 -1.31 -6.79 -6.75
C PRO A 16 -2.51 -7.01 -7.67
N ALA A 17 -3.36 -7.99 -7.41
CA ALA A 17 -4.57 -8.24 -8.19
C ALA A 17 -5.51 -7.03 -8.18
N LYS A 18 -5.70 -6.39 -7.01
CA LYS A 18 -6.51 -5.17 -6.89
C LYS A 18 -5.96 -4.02 -7.75
N LEU A 19 -4.65 -3.83 -7.78
CA LEU A 19 -3.99 -2.80 -8.60
C LEU A 19 -4.13 -3.10 -10.09
N HIS A 20 -4.04 -4.38 -10.49
CA HIS A 20 -4.26 -4.77 -11.89
C HIS A 20 -5.72 -4.55 -12.33
N VAL A 21 -6.71 -4.73 -11.45
CA VAL A 21 -8.10 -4.37 -11.76
C VAL A 21 -8.24 -2.87 -12.05
N VAL A 22 -7.58 -2.01 -11.26
CA VAL A 22 -7.54 -0.57 -11.55
C VAL A 22 -6.86 -0.29 -12.89
N ALA A 23 -5.75 -0.97 -13.17
CA ALA A 23 -4.95 -0.81 -14.38
C ALA A 23 -5.61 -1.34 -15.66
N ALA A 24 -6.57 -2.28 -15.57
CA ALA A 24 -7.17 -2.95 -16.73
C ALA A 24 -7.84 -1.99 -17.74
N GLY A 25 -8.09 -0.73 -17.37
CA GLY A 25 -8.57 0.34 -18.26
C GLY A 25 -7.55 1.45 -18.54
N CYS A 26 -6.34 1.43 -17.99
CA CYS A 26 -5.32 2.47 -18.14
C CYS A 26 -4.57 2.32 -19.48
N GLY A 27 -5.23 2.63 -20.60
CA GLY A 27 -4.70 2.62 -21.96
C GLY A 27 -5.38 3.65 -22.88
N LEU A 28 -5.04 3.69 -24.17
CA LEU A 28 -5.30 4.81 -25.11
C LEU A 28 -6.80 5.20 -25.34
N ARG A 29 -7.78 4.54 -24.70
CA ARG A 29 -9.20 4.92 -24.84
C ARG A 29 -10.18 4.37 -23.79
N ALA A 30 -9.75 3.88 -22.65
CA ALA A 30 -10.67 3.38 -21.62
C ALA A 30 -10.58 4.20 -20.34
N ALA A 31 -11.73 4.50 -19.74
CA ALA A 31 -11.77 4.92 -18.34
C ALA A 31 -11.26 3.75 -17.49
N GLY A 32 -10.38 4.00 -16.53
CA GLY A 32 -9.93 2.96 -15.59
C GLY A 32 -11.13 2.26 -14.93
N CYS A 33 -11.00 0.98 -14.58
CA CYS A 33 -12.12 0.18 -14.05
C CYS A 33 -12.51 0.55 -12.59
N GLY A 34 -11.96 1.62 -12.03
CA GLY A 34 -12.31 2.15 -10.71
C GLY A 34 -11.13 2.85 -10.01
N LEU A 35 -11.34 3.15 -8.73
CA LEU A 35 -10.31 3.65 -7.82
C LEU A 35 -10.22 2.76 -6.58
N THR A 36 -9.06 2.75 -5.94
CA THR A 36 -8.87 2.14 -4.63
C THR A 36 -7.97 3.02 -3.78
N THR A 37 -8.22 3.05 -2.47
CA THR A 37 -7.20 3.48 -1.52
C THR A 37 -6.12 2.41 -1.42
N VAL A 38 -4.87 2.85 -1.27
CA VAL A 38 -3.69 1.99 -1.12
C VAL A 38 -2.86 2.50 0.04
N PRO A 39 -2.13 1.62 0.76
CA PRO A 39 -1.15 2.04 1.74
C PRO A 39 -0.01 2.78 1.03
N ALA A 40 0.52 3.83 1.67
CA ALA A 40 1.62 4.61 1.10
C ALA A 40 2.84 3.75 0.70
N ALA A 41 3.15 2.72 1.50
CA ALA A 41 4.25 1.80 1.24
C ALA A 41 4.11 0.98 -0.06
N LEU A 42 2.90 0.84 -0.62
CA LEU A 42 2.66 0.14 -1.89
C LEU A 42 2.59 1.09 -3.09
N ALA A 43 2.82 2.39 -2.89
CA ALA A 43 2.75 3.36 -3.99
C ALA A 43 3.79 3.07 -5.09
N ALA A 44 4.97 2.55 -4.71
CA ALA A 44 6.02 2.17 -5.64
C ALA A 44 5.66 0.95 -6.51
N ASP A 45 4.70 0.13 -6.08
CA ASP A 45 4.24 -1.07 -6.80
C ASP A 45 3.09 -0.76 -7.78
N ALA A 46 2.77 0.52 -8.00
CA ALA A 46 1.71 0.93 -8.92
C ALA A 46 2.03 0.47 -10.36
N PRO A 47 1.12 -0.29 -11.02
CA PRO A 47 1.31 -0.70 -12.40
C PRO A 47 1.42 0.51 -13.34
N PRO A 48 2.08 0.36 -14.51
CA PRO A 48 2.12 1.40 -15.52
C PRO A 48 0.73 1.94 -15.86
N GLY A 49 0.60 3.26 -15.96
CA GLY A 49 -0.69 3.93 -16.25
C GLY A 49 -1.58 4.17 -15.03
N VAL A 50 -1.26 3.61 -13.86
CA VAL A 50 -1.96 3.91 -12.60
C VAL A 50 -1.32 5.12 -11.92
N ARG A 51 -2.15 6.05 -11.43
CA ARG A 51 -1.70 7.21 -10.65
C ARG A 51 -2.10 7.06 -9.19
N VAL A 52 -1.14 7.26 -8.29
CA VAL A 52 -1.37 7.33 -6.83
C VAL A 52 -1.52 8.80 -6.43
N LEU A 53 -2.57 9.13 -5.68
CA LEU A 53 -2.87 10.48 -5.21
C LEU A 53 -2.94 10.52 -3.68
N PRO A 54 -2.41 11.56 -3.02
CA PRO A 54 -2.52 11.70 -1.57
C PRO A 54 -3.97 12.00 -1.15
N VAL A 55 -4.47 11.25 -0.18
CA VAL A 55 -5.77 11.54 0.45
C VAL A 55 -5.55 12.50 1.62
N ARG A 56 -6.26 13.62 1.64
CA ARG A 56 -6.15 14.67 2.66
C ARG A 56 -7.47 14.85 3.42
N GLY A 57 -7.40 15.43 4.62
CA GLY A 57 -8.59 15.78 5.41
C GLY A 57 -9.31 14.60 6.08
N GLY A 58 -8.82 13.37 5.87
CA GLY A 58 -9.34 12.16 6.52
C GLY A 58 -8.47 11.67 7.68
N PRO A 59 -8.93 10.64 8.42
CA PRO A 59 -8.13 9.95 9.41
C PRO A 59 -6.80 9.50 8.80
N GLN A 60 -5.70 9.74 9.52
CA GLN A 60 -4.40 9.23 9.12
C GLN A 60 -4.36 7.72 9.30
N GLU A 61 -3.90 7.03 8.27
CA GLU A 61 -3.70 5.59 8.34
C GLU A 61 -2.55 5.27 9.29
N GLN A 62 -2.86 4.59 10.40
CA GLN A 62 -1.85 4.06 11.32
C GLN A 62 -1.74 2.56 11.13
N ARG A 63 -0.63 2.10 10.55
CA ARG A 63 -0.35 0.67 10.39
C ARG A 63 0.76 0.23 11.33
N ARG A 64 0.53 -0.88 12.02
CA ARG A 64 1.55 -1.56 12.81
C ARG A 64 2.08 -2.73 12.01
N LEU A 65 3.35 -2.67 11.62
CA LEU A 65 4.07 -3.82 11.07
C LEU A 65 4.77 -4.55 12.22
N LEU A 66 4.54 -5.85 12.34
CA LEU A 66 5.11 -6.67 13.40
C LEU A 66 5.94 -7.80 12.77
N LEU A 67 7.13 -8.03 13.32
CA LEU A 67 7.93 -9.19 13.00
C LEU A 67 7.64 -10.30 14.02
N ALA A 68 6.93 -11.33 13.59
CA ALA A 68 6.71 -12.52 14.41
C ALA A 68 8.01 -13.35 14.46
N ARG A 69 8.36 -13.82 15.66
CA ARG A 69 9.48 -14.74 15.88
C ARG A 69 9.09 -15.78 16.93
N LEU A 70 9.73 -16.94 16.88
CA LEU A 70 9.62 -17.94 17.95
C LEU A 70 10.17 -17.37 19.27
N LEU A 71 9.67 -17.87 20.40
CA LEU A 71 10.04 -17.40 21.75
C LEU A 71 11.54 -17.61 22.07
N HIS A 72 12.20 -18.56 21.43
CA HIS A 72 13.64 -18.81 21.61
C HIS A 72 14.50 -17.62 21.15
N PRO A 73 15.71 -17.43 21.70
CA PRO A 73 16.64 -16.44 21.18
C PRO A 73 16.83 -16.62 19.66
N PRO A 74 16.81 -15.53 18.86
CA PRO A 74 17.03 -15.64 17.42
C PRO A 74 18.46 -16.12 17.16
N SER A 75 18.62 -17.01 16.18
CA SER A 75 19.95 -17.30 15.63
C SER A 75 20.56 -16.03 15.03
N GLU A 76 21.88 -16.02 14.88
CA GLU A 76 22.58 -14.88 14.27
C GLU A 76 21.99 -14.49 12.89
N PRO A 77 21.73 -15.42 11.94
CA PRO A 77 21.09 -15.07 10.67
C PRO A 77 19.69 -14.45 10.84
N ALA A 78 18.89 -14.96 11.78
CA ALA A 78 17.57 -14.40 12.05
C ALA A 78 17.65 -12.99 12.66
N GLY A 79 18.66 -12.73 13.50
CA GLY A 79 18.95 -11.41 14.03
C GLY A 79 19.32 -10.40 12.93
N LEU A 80 20.16 -10.81 11.98
CA LEU A 80 20.55 -9.98 10.84
C LEU A 80 19.35 -9.64 9.94
N VAL A 81 18.49 -10.63 9.63
CA VAL A 81 17.26 -10.40 8.86
C VAL A 81 16.31 -9.47 9.62
N ALA A 82 16.14 -9.65 10.93
CA ALA A 82 15.30 -8.78 11.74
C ALA A 82 15.80 -7.32 11.74
N ALA A 83 17.12 -7.12 11.82
CA ALA A 83 17.73 -5.80 11.75
C ALA A 83 17.51 -5.15 10.37
N ALA A 84 17.72 -5.91 9.29
CA ALA A 84 17.50 -5.44 7.92
C ALA A 84 16.03 -5.06 7.68
N LEU A 85 15.09 -5.93 8.06
CA LEU A 85 13.65 -5.66 7.94
C LEU A 85 13.24 -4.41 8.73
N ARG A 86 13.80 -4.21 9.93
CA ARG A 86 13.52 -3.01 10.73
C ARG A 86 14.04 -1.75 10.05
N ALA A 87 15.26 -1.78 9.50
CA ALA A 87 15.83 -0.64 8.78
C ALA A 87 14.96 -0.26 7.57
N THR A 88 14.64 -1.23 6.70
CA THR A 88 13.79 -1.00 5.53
C THR A 88 12.40 -0.51 5.92
N ALA A 89 11.79 -1.04 6.98
CA ALA A 89 10.46 -0.61 7.42
C ALA A 89 10.43 0.85 7.92
N LEU A 90 11.50 1.32 8.56
CA LEU A 90 11.62 2.71 8.98
C LEU A 90 11.78 3.65 7.78
N ASP A 91 12.52 3.23 6.76
CA ASP A 91 12.68 3.99 5.52
C ASP A 91 11.35 4.10 4.74
N LEU A 92 10.58 3.00 4.67
CA LEU A 92 9.26 2.97 4.01
C LEU A 92 8.18 3.75 4.78
N GLY A 93 8.32 3.86 6.10
CA GLY A 93 7.40 4.59 6.97
C GLY A 93 7.65 6.10 7.00
N ALA A 94 8.76 6.57 6.45
CA ALA A 94 9.02 7.99 6.31
C ALA A 94 7.98 8.60 5.34
N PRO A 95 7.28 9.68 5.73
CA PRO A 95 6.37 10.35 4.82
C PRO A 95 7.15 10.84 3.60
N ALA A 96 6.63 10.57 2.40
CA ALA A 96 7.23 11.10 1.17
C ALA A 96 7.32 12.63 1.28
N PRO A 97 8.43 13.25 0.83
CA PRO A 97 8.56 14.70 0.85
C PRO A 97 7.42 15.32 0.02
N PRO A 98 6.89 16.50 0.41
CA PRO A 98 5.85 17.15 -0.35
C PRO A 98 6.36 17.42 -1.77
N SER A 99 5.58 17.00 -2.77
CA SER A 99 5.79 17.46 -4.15
C SER A 99 5.67 18.99 -4.19
N PRO A 100 6.57 19.69 -4.92
CA PRO A 100 6.52 21.14 -5.08
C PRO A 100 5.25 21.61 -5.78
#